data_AF-A0A482Y6P8-F1
#
_entry.id   AF-A0A482Y6P8-F1
#
_cell.length_a   1.000
_cell.length_b   1.000
_cell.length_c   1.000
_cell.angle_alpha   90.00
_cell.angle_beta   90.00
_cell.angle_gamma   90.00
#
_symmetry.space_group_name_H-M   'P 1'
#
loop_
_entity.id
_entity.type
_entity.pdbx_description
1 polymer ?
#
loop_
_entity_poly.entity_id
_entity_poly.type
_entity_poly.pdbx_seq_one_letter_code
_entity_poly.pdbx_strand_id
1 'polypeptide(L)'
;MSNSDNGRAPTERLPDTLVEQLDTLEPPELRAVHKYAEQLLEEAHPPLEQQIREEAKGDVLSIEDEGVYTLVRMRSPDTDDSDGDSSPVSLYHVTRERHPDGEETLNWSFIGDLRE
;
A
#
# COMPACT_ATOMS: atom_id res chain seq x y z
N MET A 1 -10.19 -10.69 18.87
CA MET A 1 -9.39 -11.91 18.70
C MET A 1 -7.95 -11.43 18.52
N SER A 2 -7.02 -11.95 19.33
CA SER A 2 -5.66 -11.41 19.52
C SER A 2 -4.77 -11.65 18.29
N ASN A 3 -4.13 -10.59 17.77
CA ASN A 3 -3.01 -10.74 16.83
C ASN A 3 -1.68 -10.64 17.62
N SER A 4 -1.28 -11.76 18.21
CA SER A 4 0.00 -11.92 18.91
C SER A 4 1.05 -12.45 17.93
N ASP A 5 1.48 -11.63 16.98
CA ASP A 5 2.70 -11.93 16.19
C ASP A 5 3.80 -10.88 16.42
N ASN A 6 3.54 -9.79 17.14
CA ASN A 6 4.48 -8.67 17.25
C ASN A 6 5.60 -8.85 18.30
N GLY A 7 5.73 -10.04 18.91
CA GLY A 7 6.67 -10.29 20.02
C GLY A 7 7.79 -11.29 19.74
N ARG A 8 7.76 -11.94 18.57
CA ARG A 8 8.73 -12.97 18.19
C ARG A 8 9.96 -12.34 17.54
N ALA A 9 11.17 -12.73 17.96
CA ALA A 9 12.41 -12.21 17.40
C ALA A 9 12.49 -12.53 15.89
N PRO A 10 13.14 -11.67 15.07
CA PRO A 10 13.23 -11.89 13.63
C PRO A 10 13.81 -13.28 13.26
N THR A 11 14.78 -13.75 14.04
CA THR A 11 15.43 -15.06 13.85
C THR A 11 14.47 -16.23 14.03
N GLU A 12 13.43 -16.10 14.86
CA GLU A 12 12.44 -17.16 15.09
C GLU A 12 11.35 -17.21 14.01
N ARG A 13 11.37 -16.27 13.05
CA ARG A 13 10.47 -16.23 11.88
C ARG A 13 11.16 -16.63 10.59
N LEU A 14 12.48 -16.78 10.61
CA LEU A 14 13.30 -17.15 9.47
C LEU A 14 13.76 -18.61 9.59
N PRO A 15 14.01 -19.33 8.48
CA PRO A 15 14.63 -20.65 8.53
C PRO A 15 16.01 -20.58 9.19
N ASP A 16 16.34 -21.54 10.05
CA ASP A 16 17.63 -21.58 10.77
C ASP A 16 18.83 -21.49 9.82
N THR A 17 18.76 -22.15 8.65
CA THR A 17 19.81 -22.10 7.63
C THR A 17 20.07 -20.70 7.08
N LEU A 18 19.03 -19.86 7.01
CA LEU A 18 19.17 -18.48 6.56
C LEU A 18 19.78 -17.61 7.66
N VAL A 19 19.39 -17.82 8.92
CA VAL A 19 19.99 -17.14 10.08
C VAL A 19 21.49 -17.44 10.16
N GLU A 20 21.86 -18.71 10.08
CA GLU A 20 23.27 -19.14 10.07
C GLU A 20 24.06 -18.52 8.92
N GLN A 21 23.47 -18.41 7.71
CA GLN A 21 24.12 -17.76 6.59
C GLN A 21 24.35 -16.26 6.84
N LEU A 22 23.33 -15.56 7.36
CA LEU A 22 23.45 -14.13 7.67
C LEU A 22 24.48 -13.86 8.77
N ASP A 23 24.59 -14.75 9.78
CA ASP A 23 25.58 -14.63 10.85
C ASP A 23 27.03 -14.78 10.36
N THR A 24 27.25 -15.36 9.18
CA THR A 24 28.59 -15.47 8.56
C THR A 24 28.99 -14.27 7.71
N LEU A 25 28.07 -13.33 7.46
CA LEU A 25 28.30 -12.17 6.60
C LEU A 25 28.98 -11.04 7.35
N GLU A 26 29.86 -10.33 6.64
CA GLU A 26 30.49 -9.12 7.15
C GLU A 26 29.53 -7.91 7.06
N PRO A 27 29.74 -6.84 7.84
CA PRO A 27 28.84 -5.68 7.87
C PRO A 27 28.49 -5.05 6.50
N PRO A 28 29.40 -4.97 5.51
CA PRO A 28 29.05 -4.49 4.16
C PRO A 28 28.08 -5.41 3.42
N GLU A 29 28.20 -6.72 3.61
CA GLU A 29 27.37 -7.74 2.95
C GLU A 29 25.97 -7.77 3.58
N LEU A 30 25.88 -7.67 4.91
CA LEU A 30 24.60 -7.50 5.62
C LEU A 30 23.83 -6.27 5.12
N ARG A 31 24.52 -5.14 4.87
CA ARG A 31 23.89 -3.95 4.29
C ARG A 31 23.39 -4.18 2.85
N ALA A 32 24.11 -4.99 2.07
CA ALA A 32 23.67 -5.34 0.71
C ALA A 32 22.43 -6.24 0.76
N VAL A 33 22.39 -7.21 1.67
CA VAL A 33 21.21 -8.06 1.90
C VAL A 33 20.01 -7.21 2.33
N HIS A 34 20.20 -6.26 3.24
CA HIS A 34 19.13 -5.36 3.67
C HIS A 34 18.51 -4.60 2.48
N LYS A 35 19.33 -3.97 1.64
CA LYS A 35 18.87 -3.26 0.44
C LYS A 35 18.15 -4.17 -0.54
N TYR A 36 18.65 -5.39 -0.73
CA TYR A 36 18.02 -6.36 -1.61
C TYR A 36 16.65 -6.82 -1.07
N ALA A 37 16.56 -7.05 0.24
CA ALA A 37 15.29 -7.38 0.88
C ALA A 37 14.28 -6.21 0.76
N GLU A 38 14.73 -4.96 0.93
CA GLU A 38 13.90 -3.78 0.68
C GLU A 38 13.38 -3.74 -0.78
N GLN A 39 14.24 -4.00 -1.76
CA GLN A 39 13.85 -4.08 -3.17
C GLN A 39 12.83 -5.21 -3.42
N LEU A 40 13.04 -6.40 -2.85
CA LEU A 40 12.10 -7.51 -2.99
C LEU A 40 10.74 -7.20 -2.36
N LEU A 41 10.73 -6.48 -1.23
CA LEU A 41 9.48 -6.00 -0.63
C LEU A 41 8.79 -5.01 -1.55
N GLU A 42 9.54 -4.06 -2.13
CA GLU A 42 9.03 -3.10 -3.10
C GLU A 42 8.39 -3.79 -4.33
N GLU A 43 9.04 -4.83 -4.87
CA GLU A 43 8.56 -5.63 -6.00
C GLU A 43 7.38 -6.54 -5.65
N ALA A 44 7.33 -7.05 -4.41
CA ALA A 44 6.28 -7.95 -3.95
C ALA A 44 4.97 -7.22 -3.63
N HIS A 45 4.98 -5.88 -3.56
CA HIS A 45 3.74 -5.14 -3.36
C HIS A 45 2.77 -5.42 -4.51
N PRO A 46 1.47 -5.62 -4.21
CA PRO A 46 0.46 -5.57 -5.24
C PRO A 46 0.62 -4.22 -5.98
N PRO A 47 0.43 -4.19 -7.31
CA PRO A 47 0.42 -2.93 -8.03
C PRO A 47 -0.52 -1.97 -7.32
N LEU A 48 -0.10 -0.72 -7.09
CA LEU A 48 -0.86 0.27 -6.33
C LEU A 48 -2.31 0.37 -6.83
N GLU A 49 -2.50 0.22 -8.13
CA GLU A 49 -3.79 0.09 -8.81
C GLU A 49 -4.71 -1.00 -8.23
N GLN A 50 -4.17 -2.17 -7.89
CA GLN A 50 -4.93 -3.26 -7.27
C GLN A 50 -5.38 -2.88 -5.86
N GLN A 51 -4.49 -2.36 -5.02
CA GLN A 51 -4.83 -1.93 -3.65
C GLN A 51 -5.89 -0.83 -3.68
N ILE A 52 -5.76 0.14 -4.60
CA ILE A 52 -6.74 1.22 -4.80
C ILE A 52 -8.13 0.64 -5.04
N ARG A 53 -8.26 -0.37 -5.90
CA ARG A 53 -9.57 -1.00 -6.19
C ARG A 53 -10.13 -1.80 -5.01
N GLU A 54 -9.27 -2.42 -4.21
CA GLU A 54 -9.68 -3.21 -3.05
C GLU A 54 -10.13 -2.32 -1.87
N GLU A 55 -9.50 -1.16 -1.68
CA GLU A 55 -9.77 -0.25 -0.55
C GLU A 55 -10.74 0.89 -0.88
N ALA A 56 -10.99 1.17 -2.16
CA ALA A 56 -11.91 2.23 -2.58
C ALA A 56 -13.32 2.03 -1.98
N LYS A 57 -13.85 3.09 -1.39
CA LYS A 57 -15.19 3.08 -0.78
C LYS A 57 -16.32 3.28 -1.79
N GLY A 58 -16.00 3.67 -3.02
CA GLY A 58 -16.96 3.92 -4.10
C GLY A 58 -16.47 3.37 -5.43
N ASP A 59 -17.18 3.67 -6.51
CA ASP A 59 -16.88 3.13 -7.82
C ASP A 59 -15.66 3.84 -8.44
N VAL A 60 -14.55 3.12 -8.58
CA VAL A 60 -13.36 3.63 -9.25
C VAL A 60 -13.58 3.64 -10.77
N LEU A 61 -13.53 4.82 -11.37
CA LEU A 61 -13.75 5.04 -12.81
C LEU A 61 -12.44 5.02 -13.60
N SER A 62 -11.37 5.60 -13.06
CA SER A 62 -10.02 5.52 -13.65
C SER A 62 -8.94 5.64 -12.59
N ILE A 63 -7.78 5.06 -12.92
CA ILE A 63 -6.54 5.14 -12.15
C ILE A 63 -5.44 5.54 -13.14
N GLU A 64 -4.74 6.63 -12.86
CA GLU A 64 -3.67 7.18 -13.69
C GLU A 64 -2.40 7.27 -12.83
N ASP A 65 -1.38 6.49 -13.19
CA ASP A 65 -0.09 6.48 -12.50
C ASP A 65 0.87 7.51 -13.10
N GLU A 66 1.20 8.54 -12.31
CA GLU A 66 2.13 9.62 -12.64
C GLU A 66 3.54 9.36 -12.07
N GLY A 67 3.79 8.14 -11.57
CA GLY A 67 5.07 7.65 -11.05
C GLY A 67 5.40 8.11 -9.63
N VAL A 68 5.22 9.39 -9.33
CA VAL A 68 5.39 9.93 -7.95
C VAL A 68 4.08 9.97 -7.16
N TYR A 69 2.95 9.83 -7.86
CA TYR A 69 1.63 9.68 -7.28
C TYR A 69 0.67 9.03 -8.26
N THR A 70 -0.49 8.62 -7.77
CA THR A 70 -1.57 8.08 -8.59
C THR A 70 -2.81 8.95 -8.47
N LEU A 71 -3.41 9.32 -9.59
CA LEU A 71 -4.69 10.00 -9.64
C LEU A 71 -5.81 8.98 -9.77
N VAL A 72 -6.84 9.12 -8.94
CA VAL A 72 -7.99 8.22 -8.92
C VAL A 72 -9.25 9.04 -9.12
N ARG A 73 -10.01 8.72 -10.18
CA ARG A 73 -11.37 9.23 -10.38
C ARG A 73 -12.34 8.22 -9.79
N MET A 74 -13.13 8.65 -8.83
CA MET A 74 -14.04 7.77 -8.10
C MET A 74 -15.40 8.44 -7.92
N ARG A 75 -16.47 7.68 -8.16
CA ARG A 75 -17.82 8.09 -7.75
C ARG A 75 -18.00 7.69 -6.30
N SER A 76 -18.41 8.64 -5.46
CA SER A 76 -18.73 8.34 -4.05
C SER A 76 -19.82 7.26 -3.97
N PRO A 77 -19.78 6.35 -2.97
CA PRO A 77 -20.85 5.37 -2.80
C PRO A 77 -22.18 6.10 -2.71
N ASP A 78 -23.19 5.63 -3.44
CA ASP A 78 -24.54 6.17 -3.34
C ASP A 78 -25.01 6.03 -1.89
N THR A 79 -25.16 7.16 -1.19
CA THR A 79 -25.97 7.20 0.02
C THR A 79 -27.41 6.96 -0.41
N ASP A 80 -28.05 5.95 0.18
CA ASP A 80 -29.43 5.46 -0.06
C ASP A 80 -30.56 6.54 -0.06
N ASP A 81 -30.22 7.82 0.11
CA ASP A 81 -31.12 8.97 0.25
C ASP A 81 -31.16 9.92 -0.97
N SER A 82 -30.38 9.68 -2.04
CA SER A 82 -30.39 10.57 -3.22
C SER A 82 -31.28 10.08 -4.36
N ASP A 83 -32.57 10.41 -4.26
CA ASP A 83 -33.49 10.46 -5.41
C ASP A 83 -33.05 11.59 -6.36
N GLY A 84 -32.11 11.31 -7.26
CA GLY A 84 -31.84 12.16 -8.43
C GLY A 84 -30.39 12.59 -8.62
N ASP A 85 -29.96 12.39 -9.88
CA ASP A 85 -28.67 12.70 -10.50
C ASP A 85 -27.44 11.99 -9.90
N SER A 86 -26.71 11.32 -10.80
CA SER A 86 -25.52 10.51 -10.51
C SER A 86 -24.58 11.20 -9.52
N SER A 87 -24.22 10.48 -8.45
CA SER A 87 -23.24 10.93 -7.46
C SER A 87 -22.02 11.57 -8.14
N PRO A 88 -21.53 12.73 -7.65
CA PRO A 88 -20.45 13.47 -8.29
C PRO A 88 -19.19 12.61 -8.39
N VAL A 89 -18.47 12.75 -9.51
CA VAL A 89 -17.17 12.11 -9.69
C VAL A 89 -16.11 12.98 -9.03
N SER A 90 -15.44 12.44 -8.04
CA SER A 90 -14.36 13.11 -7.31
C SER A 90 -12.99 12.64 -7.81
N LEU A 91 -12.02 13.56 -7.81
CA LEU A 91 -10.62 13.28 -8.10
C LEU A 91 -9.82 13.21 -6.79
N TYR A 92 -9.03 12.15 -6.65
CA TYR A 92 -8.15 11.92 -5.51
C TYR A 92 -6.71 11.75 -5.96
N HIS A 93 -5.80 12.21 -5.12
CA HIS A 93 -4.39 11.89 -5.15
C HIS A 93 -4.13 10.78 -4.13
N VAL A 94 -3.64 9.64 -4.61
CA VAL A 94 -3.39 8.46 -3.79
C VAL A 94 -1.90 8.15 -3.78
N THR A 95 -1.36 7.96 -2.58
CA THR A 95 0.03 7.60 -2.33
C THR A 95 0.09 6.46 -1.33
N ARG A 96 1.09 5.59 -1.45
CA ARG A 96 1.39 4.60 -0.42
C ARG A 96 2.19 5.26 0.70
N GLU A 97 1.71 5.14 1.93
CA GLU A 97 2.39 5.62 3.13
C GLU A 97 2.88 4.43 3.96
N ARG A 98 4.18 4.39 4.24
CA ARG A 98 4.81 3.36 5.07
C ARG A 98 4.91 3.81 6.51
N HIS A 99 4.29 3.05 7.40
CA HIS A 99 4.29 3.28 8.83
C HIS A 99 5.59 2.80 9.49
N PRO A 100 5.93 3.32 10.69
CA PRO A 100 7.16 2.93 11.40
C PRO A 100 7.25 1.45 11.79
N ASP A 101 6.12 0.75 11.88
CA ASP A 101 6.03 -0.69 12.14
C ASP A 101 6.19 -1.54 10.87
N GLY A 102 6.31 -0.89 9.71
CA GLY A 102 6.44 -1.53 8.41
C GLY A 102 5.11 -1.85 7.73
N GLU A 103 3.97 -1.54 8.34
CA GLU A 103 2.68 -1.58 7.67
C GLU A 103 2.61 -0.49 6.60
N GLU A 104 1.87 -0.72 5.53
CA GLU A 104 1.63 0.27 4.48
C GLU A 104 0.14 0.46 4.28
N THR A 105 -0.26 1.72 4.15
CA THR A 105 -1.65 2.09 3.91
C THR A 105 -1.75 3.07 2.76
N LEU A 106 -2.90 3.11 2.09
CA LEU A 106 -3.18 4.14 1.11
C LEU A 106 -3.57 5.45 1.80
N ASN A 107 -2.82 6.52 1.53
CA ASN A 107 -3.22 7.87 1.87
C ASN A 107 -4.01 8.48 0.71
N TRP A 108 -5.26 8.84 0.96
CA TRP A 108 -6.19 9.41 -0.01
C TRP A 108 -6.36 10.91 0.24
N SER A 109 -5.93 11.75 -0.70
CA SER A 109 -6.10 13.20 -0.64
C SER A 109 -7.13 13.65 -1.66
N PHE A 110 -8.26 14.18 -1.20
CA PHE A 110 -9.28 14.76 -2.09
C PHE A 110 -8.76 16.01 -2.78
N ILE A 111 -8.83 16.03 -4.12
CA ILE A 111 -8.44 17.20 -4.92
C ILE A 111 -9.65 18.07 -5.22
N GLY A 112 -10.79 17.47 -5.57
CA GLY A 112 -12.00 18.19 -5.96
C GLY A 112 -13.01 17.32 -6.70
N ASP A 113 -14.21 17.86 -6.87
CA ASP A 113 -15.24 17.24 -7.72
C ASP A 113 -15.07 17.68 -9.17
N LEU A 114 -15.18 16.72 -10.08
CA LEU A 114 -15.20 16.94 -11.51
C LEU A 114 -16.61 17.33 -11.93
N ARG A 115 -16.70 18.39 -12.73
CA ARG A 115 -17.92 18.73 -13.46
C ARG A 115 -17.84 18.05 -14.82
N GLU A 116 -18.72 17.10 -15.07
CA GLU A 116 -18.87 16.47 -16.39
C GLU A 116 -19.64 17.38 -17.36
#